data_AF-A0A918PQE5-F1
#
_entry.id   AF-A0A918PQE5-F1
#
_cell.length_a   1.000
_cell.length_b   1.000
_cell.length_c   1.000
_cell.angle_alpha   90.00
_cell.angle_beta   90.00
_cell.angle_gamma   90.00
#
_symmetry.space_group_name_H-M   'P 1'
#
loop_
_entity.id
_entity.type
_entity.pdbx_description
1 polymer ?
#
loop_
_entity_poly.entity_id
_entity_poly.type
_entity_poly.pdbx_seq_one_letter_code
_entity_poly.pdbx_strand_id
1 'polypeptide(L)'
;MGAAPGHGPDMTGPRKLSCQTCGTTETHVPLSDAQKAWLRQEIGEPYVEEYFLCVRTRADGTGCRNLRTSWAKKRFRQPKRMPDDIE
;
A
#
# COMPACT_ATOMS: atom_id res chain seq x y z
N MET A 1 -2.45 25.66 -28.87
CA MET A 1 -2.73 25.41 -27.44
C MET A 1 -2.84 23.91 -27.25
N GLY A 2 -1.86 23.25 -26.61
CA GLY A 2 -1.87 21.80 -26.41
C GLY A 2 -2.69 21.43 -25.19
N ALA A 3 -3.75 20.65 -25.38
CA ALA A 3 -4.58 20.14 -24.30
C ALA A 3 -3.74 19.26 -23.37
N ALA A 4 -3.74 19.59 -22.08
CA ALA A 4 -3.22 18.73 -21.04
C ALA A 4 -4.04 17.43 -21.02
N PRO A 5 -3.41 16.24 -21.09
CA PRO A 5 -4.13 15.03 -20.75
C PRO A 5 -4.36 15.06 -19.24
N GLY A 6 -5.60 15.30 -18.85
CA GLY A 6 -6.07 15.07 -17.49
C GLY A 6 -5.78 13.62 -17.12
N HIS A 7 -4.67 13.40 -16.43
CA HIS A 7 -4.42 12.15 -15.71
C HIS A 7 -5.46 12.11 -14.60
N GLY A 8 -6.56 11.40 -14.83
CA GLY A 8 -7.34 10.83 -13.74
C GLY A 8 -6.37 10.14 -12.78
N PRO A 9 -6.60 10.18 -11.45
CA PRO A 9 -5.61 9.74 -10.50
C PRO A 9 -5.36 8.24 -10.71
N ASP A 10 -4.29 7.91 -11.43
CA ASP A 10 -3.83 6.55 -11.68
C ASP A 10 -3.76 5.83 -10.33
N MET A 11 -4.73 4.94 -10.09
CA MET A 11 -4.83 4.18 -8.84
C MET A 11 -3.88 2.98 -8.85
N THR A 12 -3.01 2.90 -9.87
CA THR A 12 -2.08 1.81 -10.17
C THR A 12 -0.62 2.22 -9.99
N GLY A 13 -0.35 3.47 -9.60
CA GLY A 13 1.00 4.01 -9.44
C GLY A 13 1.46 4.10 -7.99
N PRO A 14 2.78 4.21 -7.74
CA PRO A 14 3.33 4.50 -6.42
C PRO A 14 2.83 5.85 -5.89
N ARG A 15 2.51 5.90 -4.59
CA ARG A 15 2.01 7.11 -3.91
C ARG A 15 2.72 7.35 -2.59
N LYS A 16 2.91 8.62 -2.24
CA LYS A 16 3.43 9.03 -0.94
C LYS A 16 2.28 9.07 0.08
N LEU A 17 2.25 8.10 0.99
CA LEU A 17 1.22 7.97 2.04
C LEU A 17 1.87 7.94 3.42
N SER A 18 1.11 8.33 4.44
CA SER A 18 1.58 8.21 5.83
C SER A 18 1.67 6.75 6.25
N CYS A 19 2.87 6.33 6.64
CA CYS A 19 3.13 4.99 7.12
C CYS A 19 3.09 4.99 8.65
N GLN A 20 2.18 4.22 9.26
CA GLN A 20 2.14 4.10 10.72
C GLN A 20 3.37 3.40 11.30
N THR A 21 4.01 2.53 10.52
CA THR A 21 5.17 1.75 10.94
C THR A 21 6.49 2.55 10.81
N CYS A 22 6.57 3.49 9.87
CA CYS A 22 7.72 4.40 9.73
C CYS A 22 7.53 5.71 10.52
N GLY A 23 6.29 6.10 10.82
CA GLY A 23 5.98 7.39 11.43
C GLY A 23 6.09 8.59 10.46
N THR A 24 6.37 8.33 9.18
CA THR A 24 6.65 9.34 8.14
C THR A 24 5.82 9.09 6.89
N THR A 25 5.79 10.08 5.99
CA THR A 25 5.19 9.94 4.67
C THR A 25 6.17 9.26 3.73
N GLU A 26 5.84 8.04 3.32
CA GLU A 26 6.74 7.15 2.57
C GLU A 26 6.09 6.70 1.26
N THR A 27 6.92 6.23 0.33
CA THR A 27 6.42 5.67 -0.93
C THR A 27 5.75 4.33 -0.68
N HIS A 28 4.51 4.21 -1.15
CA HIS A 28 3.76 2.97 -1.14
C HIS A 28 3.39 2.59 -2.58
N VAL A 29 3.48 1.31 -2.91
CA VAL A 29 3.14 0.76 -4.24
C VAL A 29 1.84 -0.03 -4.16
N PRO A 30 1.05 -0.14 -5.24
CA PRO A 30 -0.08 -1.06 -5.25
C PRO A 30 0.39 -2.51 -5.05
N LEU A 31 -0.50 -3.34 -4.53
CA LEU A 31 -0.21 -4.76 -4.31
C LEU A 31 -0.16 -5.55 -5.62
N SER A 32 0.73 -6.54 -5.69
CA SER A 32 0.72 -7.60 -6.71
C SER A 32 -0.52 -8.48 -6.58
N ASP A 33 -0.89 -9.23 -7.62
CA ASP A 33 -2.05 -10.15 -7.57
C ASP A 33 -1.94 -11.21 -6.46
N ALA A 34 -0.74 -11.75 -6.21
CA ALA A 34 -0.48 -12.67 -5.10
C ALA A 34 -0.69 -12.01 -3.73
N GLN A 35 -0.15 -10.80 -3.55
CA GLN A 35 -0.32 -9.99 -2.35
C GLN A 35 -1.79 -9.63 -2.11
N LYS A 36 -2.54 -9.31 -3.17
CA LYS A 36 -4.00 -9.09 -3.10
C LYS A 36 -4.72 -10.36 -2.69
N ALA A 37 -4.41 -11.51 -3.28
CA ALA A 37 -5.04 -12.79 -2.95
C ALA A 37 -4.81 -13.17 -1.49
N TRP A 38 -3.58 -13.00 -0.99
CA TRP A 38 -3.27 -13.19 0.43
C TRP A 38 -4.07 -12.21 1.30
N LEU A 39 -4.06 -10.92 0.96
CA LEU A 39 -4.74 -9.91 1.76
C LEU A 39 -6.26 -10.19 1.82
N ARG A 40 -6.88 -10.59 0.71
CA ARG A 40 -8.30 -10.99 0.64
C ARG A 40 -8.61 -12.13 1.62
N GLN A 41 -7.76 -13.16 1.68
CA GLN A 41 -7.94 -14.27 2.61
C GLN A 41 -7.74 -13.82 4.07
N GLU A 42 -6.78 -12.94 4.29
CA GLU A 42 -6.34 -12.48 5.59
C GLU A 42 -7.29 -11.45 6.24
N ILE A 43 -8.06 -10.70 5.46
CA ILE A 43 -9.03 -9.70 5.97
C ILE A 43 -10.48 -10.07 5.64
N GLY A 44 -10.71 -11.07 4.78
CA GLY A 44 -12.02 -11.53 4.36
C GLY A 44 -12.77 -10.54 3.45
N GLU A 45 -12.09 -9.54 2.88
CA GLU A 45 -12.72 -8.54 2.01
C GLU A 45 -12.44 -8.84 0.54
N PRO A 46 -13.44 -8.66 -0.35
CA PRO A 46 -13.25 -8.88 -1.79
C PRO A 46 -12.44 -7.76 -2.46
N TYR A 47 -12.54 -6.53 -1.94
CA TYR A 47 -11.94 -5.33 -2.53
C TYR A 47 -10.67 -4.93 -1.78
N VAL A 48 -9.52 -5.24 -2.39
CA VAL A 48 -8.18 -4.94 -1.84
C VAL A 48 -7.32 -4.07 -2.76
N GLU A 49 -7.92 -3.49 -3.79
CA GLU A 49 -7.20 -2.69 -4.80
C GLU A 49 -6.81 -1.31 -4.25
N GLU A 50 -7.49 -0.84 -3.22
CA GLU A 50 -7.19 0.41 -2.51
C GLU A 50 -6.01 0.29 -1.54
N TYR A 51 -5.42 -0.90 -1.39
CA TYR A 51 -4.29 -1.14 -0.50
C TYR A 51 -2.96 -0.93 -1.21
N PHE A 52 -2.05 -0.29 -0.50
CA PHE A 52 -0.70 -0.01 -0.94
C PHE A 52 0.30 -0.53 0.10
N LEU A 53 1.43 -1.02 -0.39
CA LEU A 53 2.55 -1.55 0.39
C LEU A 53 3.66 -0.52 0.53
N CYS A 54 4.07 -0.22 1.75
CA CYS A 54 5.25 0.62 1.99
C CYS A 54 6.53 -0.09 1.54
N VAL A 55 7.23 0.49 0.55
CA VAL A 55 8.49 -0.06 0.01
C VAL A 55 9.73 0.51 0.69
N ARG A 56 9.56 1.30 1.75
CA ARG A 56 10.69 1.88 2.48
C ARG A 56 11.52 0.78 3.13
N THR A 57 12.83 0.81 2.89
CA THR A 57 13.80 0.00 3.64
C THR A 57 14.05 0.61 5.02
N ARG A 58 13.99 -0.22 6.06
CA ARG A 58 14.31 0.16 7.43
C ARG A 58 15.82 0.17 7.64
N ALA A 59 16.29 0.75 8.74
CA ALA A 59 17.72 0.79 9.08
C ALA A 59 18.37 -0.60 9.20
N ASP A 60 17.55 -1.61 9.51
CA ASP A 60 17.93 -3.03 9.64
C ASP A 60 18.04 -3.76 8.28
N GLY A 61 17.87 -3.06 7.16
CA GLY A 61 17.87 -3.66 5.82
C GLY A 61 16.55 -4.35 5.44
N THR A 62 15.61 -4.50 6.37
CA THR A 62 14.28 -5.08 6.10
C THR A 62 13.31 -4.08 5.47
N GLY A 63 12.49 -4.52 4.52
CA GLY A 63 11.40 -3.71 3.96
C GLY A 63 10.31 -3.45 5.00
N CYS A 64 9.77 -2.23 5.06
CA CYS A 64 8.69 -1.89 5.99
C CYS A 64 7.45 -2.75 5.76
N ARG A 65 7.07 -2.95 4.47
CA ARG A 65 5.97 -3.81 4.02
C ARG A 65 4.63 -3.53 4.72
N ASN A 66 4.46 -2.32 5.25
CA ASN A 66 3.23 -1.92 5.91
C ASN A 66 2.12 -1.67 4.90
N LEU A 67 0.94 -2.24 5.14
CA LEU A 67 -0.23 -2.02 4.32
C LEU A 67 -0.96 -0.75 4.72
N ARG A 68 -1.35 0.03 3.72
CA ARG A 68 -2.06 1.29 3.89
C ARG A 68 -3.10 1.48 2.81
N THR A 69 -4.30 1.89 3.19
CA THR A 69 -5.30 2.36 2.24
C THR A 69 -5.17 3.86 2.04
N SER A 70 -5.58 4.35 0.88
CA SER A 70 -5.62 5.78 0.56
C SER A 70 -6.63 6.57 1.42
N TRP A 71 -7.60 5.88 2.04
CA TRP A 71 -8.65 6.49 2.85
C TRP A 71 -8.33 6.49 4.35
N ALA A 72 -8.66 7.61 5.01
CA ALA A 72 -8.37 7.91 6.41
C ALA A 72 -9.07 7.00 7.46
N LYS A 73 -9.85 6.00 7.04
CA LYS A 73 -10.43 5.04 7.97
C LYS A 73 -9.35 4.02 8.32
N LYS A 74 -8.90 4.02 9.58
CA LYS A 74 -8.12 2.93 10.18
C LYS A 74 -8.92 1.63 10.08
N ARG A 75 -8.90 0.99 8.91
CA ARG A 75 -9.62 -0.26 8.64
C ARG A 75 -9.04 -1.39 9.48
N PHE A 76 -7.77 -1.27 9.84
CA PHE A 76 -7.13 -2.11 10.84
C PHE A 76 -6.93 -1.38 12.17
N ARG A 77 -7.29 -2.07 13.26
CA ARG A 77 -7.02 -1.64 14.63
C ARG A 77 -5.51 -1.63 14.94
N GLN A 78 -4.74 -2.45 14.23
CA GLN A 78 -3.28 -2.53 14.28
C GLN A 78 -2.70 -2.47 12.86
N PRO A 79 -1.54 -1.83 12.64
CA PRO A 79 -0.90 -1.79 11.33
C PRO A 79 -0.60 -3.22 10.85
N LYS A 80 -1.25 -3.64 9.74
CA LYS A 80 -1.02 -4.95 9.13
C LYS A 80 0.18 -4.86 8.18
N ARG A 81 1.10 -5.81 8.31
CA ARG A 81 2.29 -5.93 7.46
C ARG A 81 2.12 -7.10 6.52
N MET A 82 2.51 -6.93 5.27
CA MET A 82 2.61 -8.02 4.31
C MET A 82 3.80 -8.90 4.70
N PRO A 83 3.62 -10.24 4.79
CA PRO A 83 4.72 -11.17 5.00
C PRO A 83 5.78 -11.02 3.91
N ASP A 84 7.04 -11.23 4.26
CA ASP A 84 8.20 -11.15 3.36
C ASP A 84 8.19 -12.20 2.24
N ASP A 85 7.57 -13.35 2.49
CA ASP A 85 7.46 -14.49 1.58
C ASP A 85 6.57 -14.26 0.33
N ILE A 86 5.79 -13.16 0.28
CA ILE A 86 4.82 -12.91 -0.79
C ILE A 86 5.25 -11.74 -1.68
N GLU A 87 5.76 -12.03 -2.87
CA GLU A 87 6.16 -11.05 -3.89
C GLU A 87 4.99 -10.59 -4.80
#